data_AF-A0A822DT95-F1
#
_entry.id   AF-A0A822DT95-F1
#
_cell.length_a   1.000
_cell.length_b   1.000
_cell.length_c   1.000
_cell.angle_alpha   90.00
_cell.angle_beta   90.00
_cell.angle_gamma   90.00
#
_symmetry.space_group_name_H-M   'P 1'
#
loop_
_entity.id
_entity.type
_entity.pdbx_description
1 polymer ?
#
loop_
_entity_poly.entity_id
_entity_poly.type
_entity_poly.pdbx_seq_one_letter_code
_entity_poly.pdbx_strand_id
1 'polypeptide(L)'
;RCIIGNKQFKIMDGKVLRFYAILDDQDQQCEILRKFTIHFYLVDHTIEIRETHQANDGYDPIGIYLHRQIVPKDSTYNISK
;
A
#
# COMPACT_ATOMS: atom_id res chain seq x y z
N ARG A 1 -25.60 8.09 10.94
CA ARG A 1 -24.34 7.38 11.27
C ARG A 1 -23.99 7.72 12.72
N CYS A 2 -23.99 6.74 13.62
CA CYS A 2 -23.74 6.94 15.05
C CYS A 2 -22.34 7.52 15.25
N ILE A 3 -22.25 8.60 16.05
CA ILE A 3 -21.00 9.29 16.38
C ILE A 3 -20.31 8.45 17.45
N ILE A 4 -19.53 7.46 17.02
CA ILE A 4 -18.68 6.69 17.93
C ILE A 4 -17.60 7.67 18.42
N GLY A 5 -17.62 7.96 19.72
CA GLY A 5 -16.92 9.07 20.35
C GLY A 5 -15.41 9.14 20.05
N ASN A 6 -14.91 10.38 20.11
CA ASN A 6 -13.55 10.90 19.87
C ASN A 6 -12.36 10.18 20.57
N LYS A 7 -12.55 9.02 21.22
CA LYS A 7 -11.48 8.24 21.85
C LYS A 7 -10.65 7.44 20.84
N GLN A 8 -11.28 6.89 19.80
CA GLN A 8 -10.60 6.03 18.81
C GLN A 8 -9.58 6.82 17.99
N PHE A 9 -9.94 8.04 17.54
CA PHE A 9 -9.05 8.92 16.78
C PHE A 9 -7.74 9.25 17.52
N LYS A 10 -7.78 9.52 18.84
CA LYS A 10 -6.60 9.84 19.64
C LYS A 10 -5.64 8.65 19.87
N ILE A 11 -6.14 7.43 19.84
CA ILE A 11 -5.34 6.22 20.13
C ILE A 11 -4.60 5.72 18.88
N MET A 12 -5.15 6.01 17.71
CA MET A 12 -4.66 5.51 16.41
C MET A 12 -3.89 6.58 15.63
N ASP A 13 -3.89 7.83 16.09
CA ASP A 13 -3.07 8.90 15.53
C ASP A 13 -1.58 8.53 15.58
N GLY A 14 -0.90 8.66 14.45
CA GLY A 14 0.50 8.26 14.27
C GLY A 14 0.77 6.75 14.14
N LYS A 15 -0.24 5.88 14.23
CA LYS A 15 -0.06 4.43 14.02
C LYS A 15 -0.24 4.07 12.54
N VAL A 16 0.84 3.61 11.92
CA VAL A 16 0.87 3.14 10.54
C VAL A 16 1.36 1.69 10.52
N LEU A 17 0.60 0.81 9.87
CA LEU A 17 1.10 -0.54 9.58
C LEU A 17 1.90 -0.48 8.29
N ARG A 18 3.08 -1.11 8.32
CA ARG A 18 3.94 -1.20 7.15
C ARG A 18 4.09 -2.66 6.76
N PHE A 19 3.71 -2.98 5.52
CA PHE A 19 3.87 -4.29 4.92
C PHE A 19 4.86 -4.22 3.78
N TYR A 20 5.65 -5.28 3.62
CA TYR A 20 6.54 -5.46 2.48
C TYR A 20 5.88 -6.43 1.51
N ALA A 21 5.85 -6.05 0.24
CA ALA A 21 5.26 -6.83 -0.83
C ALA A 21 6.22 -6.92 -2.01
N ILE A 22 6.09 -7.99 -2.77
CA ILE A 22 6.80 -8.19 -4.03
C ILE A 22 5.71 -8.41 -5.08
N LEU A 23 5.82 -7.70 -6.20
CA LEU A 23 5.00 -7.97 -7.37
C LEU A 23 5.78 -8.93 -8.25
N ASP A 24 5.27 -10.15 -8.34
CA ASP A 24 5.78 -11.18 -9.24
C ASP A 24 5.04 -11.08 -10.57
N ASP A 25 5.64 -10.36 -11.52
CA ASP A 25 5.11 -10.21 -12.86
C ASP A 25 5.69 -11.34 -13.73
N GLN A 26 4.97 -12.46 -13.78
CA GLN A 26 5.35 -13.67 -14.54
C GLN A 26 5.44 -13.41 -16.06
N ASP A 27 4.92 -12.29 -16.54
CA ASP A 27 4.94 -11.90 -17.96
C ASP A 27 6.17 -11.05 -18.34
N GLN A 28 6.96 -10.59 -17.35
CA GLN A 28 8.21 -9.88 -17.63
C GLN A 28 9.36 -10.88 -17.85
N GLN A 29 9.88 -10.92 -19.07
CA GLN A 29 11.13 -11.63 -19.41
C GLN A 29 12.37 -11.16 -18.62
N CYS A 30 12.22 -10.11 -17.80
CA CYS A 30 13.25 -9.59 -16.91
C CYS A 30 12.94 -10.02 -15.48
N GLU A 31 13.89 -10.72 -14.84
CA GLU A 31 13.82 -11.20 -13.44
C GLU A 31 13.88 -10.08 -12.38
N ILE A 32 13.35 -8.89 -12.68
CA ILE A 32 13.35 -7.76 -11.77
C ILE A 32 12.10 -7.83 -10.91
N LEU A 33 12.24 -8.46 -9.74
CA LEU A 33 11.20 -8.47 -8.71
C LEU A 33 10.96 -7.05 -8.19
N ARG A 34 9.82 -6.46 -8.55
CA ARG A 34 9.44 -5.12 -8.09
C ARG A 34 9.01 -5.17 -6.64
N LYS A 35 9.74 -4.44 -5.79
CA LYS A 35 9.51 -4.42 -4.34
C LYS A 35 8.65 -3.23 -3.97
N PHE A 36 7.64 -3.47 -3.15
CA PHE A 36 6.70 -2.47 -2.69
C PHE A 36 6.65 -2.40 -1.16
N THR A 37 6.43 -1.20 -0.66
CA THR A 37 6.11 -0.92 0.74
C THR A 37 4.69 -0.37 0.80
N ILE A 38 3.82 -1.04 1.55
CA ILE A 38 2.43 -0.67 1.73
C ILE A 38 2.28 -0.05 3.11
N HIS A 39 1.76 1.18 3.16
CA HIS A 39 1.43 1.90 4.39
C HIS A 39 -0.08 1.91 4.59
N PHE A 40 -0.54 1.37 5.72
CA PHE A 40 -1.94 1.40 6.13
C PHE A 40 -2.10 2.37 7.31
N TYR A 41 -2.82 3.47 7.07
CA TYR A 41 -3.08 4.49 8.07
C TYR A 41 -4.34 4.14 8.86
N LEU A 42 -4.16 3.76 10.12
CA LEU A 42 -5.26 3.28 10.96
C LEU A 42 -6.24 4.41 11.36
N VAL A 43 -5.79 5.67 11.30
CA VAL A 43 -6.59 6.84 11.69
C VAL A 43 -7.77 7.09 10.76
N ASP A 44 -7.60 6.88 9.46
CA ASP A 44 -8.59 7.20 8.43
C ASP A 44 -8.82 6.06 7.42
N HIS A 45 -8.24 4.89 7.67
CA HIS A 45 -8.38 3.70 6.83
C HIS A 45 -7.92 3.93 5.38
N THR A 46 -6.91 4.80 5.20
CA THR A 46 -6.30 5.06 3.90
C THR A 46 -5.06 4.20 3.68
N ILE A 47 -4.74 3.96 2.42
CA ILE A 47 -3.61 3.16 1.97
C ILE A 47 -2.73 4.00 1.07
N GLU A 48 -1.42 3.89 1.23
CA GLU A 48 -0.41 4.44 0.34
C GLU A 48 0.57 3.34 -0.04
N ILE A 49 0.92 3.24 -1.32
CA ILE A 49 1.84 2.22 -1.84
C ILE A 49 3.03 2.93 -2.45
N ARG A 50 4.22 2.56 -2.00
CA ARG A 50 5.48 3.05 -2.54
C ARG A 50 6.28 1.92 -3.16
N GLU A 51 6.88 2.21 -4.28
CA GLU A 51 7.84 1.32 -4.91
C GLU A 51 9.22 1.57 -4.32
N THR A 52 9.95 0.48 -4.06
CA THR A 52 11.32 0.54 -3.52
C THR A 52 12.29 0.29 -4.65
N HIS A 53 12.89 1.38 -5.12
CA HIS A 53 13.83 1.39 -6.23
C HIS A 53 15.24 1.01 -5.82
N GLN A 54 15.97 0.41 -6.76
CA GLN A 54 17.41 0.20 -6.65
C GLN A 54 18.17 1.30 -7.39
N ALA A 55 19.43 1.54 -7.00
CA ALA A 55 20.25 2.51 -7.70
C ALA A 55 20.40 2.12 -9.18
N ASN A 56 20.19 3.08 -10.08
CA ASN A 56 20.27 2.93 -11.54
C ASN A 56 19.21 2.01 -12.16
N ASP A 57 18.03 1.86 -11.55
CA ASP A 57 16.93 1.07 -12.13
C ASP A 57 16.11 1.82 -13.20
N GLY A 58 16.33 3.13 -13.36
CA GLY A 58 15.72 3.95 -14.40
C GLY A 58 14.26 4.32 -14.16
N TYR A 59 13.71 4.01 -12.99
CA TYR A 59 12.34 4.35 -12.62
C TYR A 59 12.24 5.76 -12.00
N ASP A 60 10.99 6.23 -11.82
CA ASP A 60 10.72 7.55 -11.22
C ASP A 60 11.36 7.64 -9.83
N PRO A 61 12.23 8.64 -9.58
CA PRO A 61 12.87 8.82 -8.28
C PRO A 61 11.88 9.06 -7.12
N ILE A 62 10.64 9.46 -7.40
CA ILE A 62 9.61 9.71 -6.38
C ILE A 62 9.07 8.38 -5.81
N GLY A 63 8.99 7.33 -6.61
CA GLY A 63 8.59 5.99 -6.17
C GLY A 63 7.18 5.89 -5.56
N ILE A 64 6.26 6.80 -5.87
CA ILE A 64 4.86 6.71 -5.42
C ILE A 64 4.08 5.89 -6.46
N TYR A 65 3.67 4.69 -6.06
CA TYR A 65 2.83 3.82 -6.89
C TYR A 65 1.34 4.14 -6.71
N LEU A 66 0.91 4.37 -5.47
CA LEU A 66 -0.46 4.75 -5.13
C LEU A 66 -0.44 5.86 -4.08
N HIS A 67 -0.97 7.02 -4.45
CA HIS A 67 -1.21 8.10 -3.50
C HIS A 67 -2.19 7.69 -2.41
N ARG A 68 -1.98 8.22 -1.21
CA ARG A 68 -2.79 7.99 -0.02
C ARG A 68 -4.27 8.20 -0.32
N GLN A 69 -5.04 7.12 -0.33
CA GLN A 69 -6.48 7.16 -0.59
C GLN A 69 -7.20 5.97 0.04
N ILE A 70 -8.53 6.04 0.11
CA ILE A 70 -9.34 4.88 0.47
C ILE A 70 -9.41 3.97 -0.75
N VAL A 71 -8.91 2.74 -0.61
CA VAL A 71 -8.97 1.74 -1.68
C VAL A 71 -10.24 0.90 -1.50
N PRO A 72 -11.15 0.86 -2.49
CA PRO A 72 -12.31 -0.02 -2.43
C PRO A 72 -11.89 -1.48 -2.31
N LYS A 73 -12.50 -2.21 -1.38
CA LYS A 73 -12.35 -3.66 -1.30
C LYS A 73 -13.32 -4.28 -2.30
N ASP A 74 -12.87 -4.56 -3.51
CA ASP A 74 -13.69 -5.36 -4.44
C ASP A 74 -13.87 -6.76 -3.86
N SER A 75 -15.14 -7.18 -3.75
CA SER A 75 -15.52 -8.49 -3.19
C SER A 75 -15.16 -9.66 -4.12
N THR A 76 -14.69 -9.39 -5.33
CA THR A 76 -14.53 -10.34 -6.44
C THR A 76 -13.10 -10.83 -6.65
N TYR A 77 -12.14 -10.46 -5.78
CA TYR A 77 -10.81 -11.07 -5.80
C TYR A 77 -10.91 -12.53 -5.31
N ASN A 78 -11.23 -13.43 -6.24
CA ASN A 78 -11.16 -14.86 -6.06
C ASN A 78 -9.73 -15.24 -5.67
N ILE A 79 -9.57 -15.76 -4.46
CA ILE A 79 -8.37 -16.48 -4.04
C ILE A 79 -8.42 -17.84 -4.75
N SER A 80 -8.24 -17.83 -6.07
CA SER A 80 -8.12 -19.03 -6.88
C SER A 80 -7.32 -18.68 -8.13
N LYS A 81 -6.01 -18.58 -7.94
CA LYS A 81 -5.00 -19.12 -8.85
C LYS A 81 -3.74 -19.34 -8.06
#